data_AF-A0A9P6TKK6-F1
#
_entry.id   AF-A0A9P6TKK6-F1
#
_cell.length_a   1.000
_cell.length_b   1.000
_cell.length_c   1.000
_cell.angle_alpha   90.00
_cell.angle_beta   90.00
_cell.angle_gamma   90.00
#
_symmetry.space_group_name_H-M   'P 1'
#
loop_
_entity.id
_entity.type
_entity.pdbx_description
1 polymer ?
#
loop_
_entity_poly.entity_id
_entity_poly.type
_entity_poly.pdbx_seq_one_letter_code
_entity_poly.pdbx_strand_id
1 'polypeptide(L)'
;MFAAFENGGRILACGDSAGDAQRFAAALVGYFERERPGLPAIALANDGSMRAGGGVQARDDVFARQVRALGHGDDILLVISAHDATPALVAAVGAAHEREMIVVALTGAGGGQLSQSLVDTDIHICVPAQRHARVHELQLLTIHCLCDGIDAMLLGEED
;
A
#
# COMPACT_ATOMS: atom_id res chain seq x y z
N MET A 1 0.93 10.66 -3.97
CA MET A 1 0.05 9.70 -4.67
C MET A 1 -0.47 10.26 -5.98
N PHE A 2 -1.20 11.38 -5.98
CA PHE A 2 -1.64 12.05 -7.22
C PHE A 2 -0.52 12.25 -8.25
N ALA A 3 0.63 12.80 -7.83
CA ALA A 3 1.79 13.02 -8.71
C ALA A 3 2.32 11.74 -9.40
N ALA A 4 2.15 10.55 -8.79
CA ALA A 4 2.55 9.31 -9.46
C ALA A 4 1.70 9.05 -10.69
N PHE A 5 0.39 9.33 -10.63
CA PHE A 5 -0.50 9.20 -11.78
C PHE A 5 -0.19 10.23 -12.87
N GLU A 6 0.17 11.47 -12.49
CA GLU A 6 0.59 12.50 -13.45
C GLU A 6 1.84 12.08 -14.24
N ASN A 7 2.75 11.37 -13.59
CA ASN A 7 3.97 10.82 -14.20
C ASN A 7 3.74 9.48 -14.91
N GLY A 8 2.50 8.98 -14.97
CA GLY A 8 2.17 7.68 -15.60
C GLY A 8 2.54 6.45 -14.75
N GLY A 9 2.92 6.65 -13.49
CA GLY A 9 3.16 5.61 -12.51
C GLY A 9 1.86 5.00 -11.96
N ARG A 10 2.02 3.91 -11.21
CA ARG A 10 0.91 3.17 -10.58
C ARG A 10 1.12 2.96 -9.10
N ILE A 11 0.06 2.55 -8.41
CA ILE A 11 0.16 2.20 -6.99
C ILE A 11 0.09 0.68 -6.82
N LEU A 12 1.13 0.08 -6.23
CA LEU A 12 1.12 -1.29 -5.75
C LEU A 12 0.71 -1.27 -4.28
N ALA A 13 -0.27 -2.07 -3.87
CA ALA A 13 -0.76 -2.12 -2.49
C ALA A 13 -0.56 -3.51 -1.89
N CYS A 14 0.00 -3.60 -0.69
CA CYS A 14 0.09 -4.85 0.07
C CYS A 14 -0.15 -4.61 1.56
N GLY A 15 -0.49 -5.67 2.28
CA GLY A 15 -0.69 -5.58 3.72
C GLY A 15 -0.96 -6.93 4.37
N ASP A 16 -0.94 -6.93 5.69
CA ASP A 16 -1.26 -8.13 6.49
C ASP A 16 -2.74 -8.53 6.31
N SER A 17 -3.61 -7.54 6.13
CA SER A 17 -5.00 -7.69 5.69
C SER A 17 -5.09 -7.52 4.18
N ALA A 18 -5.27 -8.62 3.45
CA ALA A 18 -5.46 -8.58 2.00
C ALA A 18 -6.67 -7.71 1.59
N GLY A 19 -7.70 -7.63 2.45
CA GLY A 19 -8.92 -6.90 2.17
C GLY A 19 -8.73 -5.38 2.05
N ASP A 20 -7.83 -4.79 2.84
CA ASP A 20 -7.60 -3.34 2.81
C ASP A 20 -6.81 -2.91 1.57
N ALA A 21 -5.78 -3.67 1.21
CA ALA A 21 -5.04 -3.47 -0.03
C ALA A 21 -5.93 -3.66 -1.27
N GLN A 22 -6.77 -4.71 -1.27
CA GLN A 22 -7.73 -4.97 -2.34
C GLN A 22 -8.79 -3.87 -2.45
N ARG A 23 -9.33 -3.40 -1.32
CA ARG A 23 -10.30 -2.30 -1.28
C ARG A 23 -9.72 -1.04 -1.90
N PHE A 24 -8.51 -0.65 -1.51
CA PHE A 24 -7.83 0.52 -2.06
C PHE A 24 -7.61 0.38 -3.57
N ALA A 25 -7.06 -0.75 -4.01
CA ALA A 25 -6.84 -0.97 -5.44
C ALA A 25 -8.15 -0.98 -6.25
N ALA A 26 -9.22 -1.58 -5.72
CA ALA A 26 -10.52 -1.62 -6.37
C ALA A 26 -11.16 -0.23 -6.50
N ALA A 27 -11.07 0.61 -5.46
CA ALA A 27 -11.56 1.99 -5.49
C ALA A 27 -10.82 2.86 -6.52
N LEU A 28 -9.53 2.61 -6.73
CA LEU A 28 -8.76 3.34 -7.74
C LEU A 28 -9.07 2.87 -9.16
N VAL A 29 -9.09 1.55 -9.40
CA VAL A 29 -9.32 0.95 -10.72
C VAL A 29 -10.75 1.14 -11.22
N GLY A 30 -11.73 1.05 -10.34
CA GLY A 30 -13.10 1.45 -10.64
C GLY A 30 -13.25 2.95 -10.44
N TYR A 31 -13.92 3.30 -9.36
CA TYR A 31 -14.01 4.64 -8.82
C TYR A 31 -14.38 4.53 -7.33
N PHE A 32 -14.21 5.61 -6.56
CA PHE A 32 -14.59 5.63 -5.15
C PHE A 32 -16.05 6.07 -5.00
N GLU A 33 -16.33 7.37 -5.12
CA GLU A 33 -17.70 7.92 -5.04
C GLU A 33 -18.11 8.63 -6.32
N ARG A 34 -17.15 9.30 -6.99
CA ARG A 34 -17.39 10.10 -8.20
C ARG A 34 -16.98 9.32 -9.43
N GLU A 35 -17.82 9.34 -10.47
CA GLU A 35 -17.51 8.65 -11.72
C GLU A 35 -16.31 9.30 -12.41
N ARG A 36 -15.24 8.51 -12.61
CA ARG A 36 -14.05 8.91 -13.34
C ARG A 36 -13.40 7.71 -14.03
N PRO A 37 -12.47 7.94 -14.98
CA PRO A 37 -11.65 6.86 -15.50
C PRO A 37 -10.87 6.14 -14.38
N GLY A 38 -10.67 4.84 -14.58
CA GLY A 38 -9.91 4.00 -13.67
C GLY A 38 -8.45 4.44 -13.58
N LEU A 39 -7.92 4.45 -12.37
CA LEU A 39 -6.51 4.74 -12.08
C LEU A 39 -5.72 3.44 -11.93
N PRO A 40 -4.44 3.41 -12.35
CA PRO A 40 -3.64 2.20 -12.30
C PRO A 40 -3.26 1.85 -10.86
N ALA A 41 -3.89 0.80 -10.32
CA ALA A 41 -3.56 0.26 -9.00
C ALA A 41 -3.66 -1.26 -8.97
N ILE A 42 -2.77 -1.90 -8.20
CA ILE A 42 -2.70 -3.37 -8.09
C ILE A 42 -2.55 -3.75 -6.62
N ALA A 43 -3.48 -4.57 -6.11
CA ALA A 43 -3.29 -5.24 -4.84
C ALA A 43 -2.42 -6.49 -5.03
N LEU A 44 -1.26 -6.55 -4.37
CA LEU A 44 -0.33 -7.66 -4.45
C LEU A 44 -0.93 -8.90 -3.76
N ALA A 45 -0.82 -10.04 -4.42
CA ALA A 45 -1.40 -11.29 -3.94
C ALA A 45 -0.51 -11.95 -2.89
N ASN A 46 -1.12 -12.51 -1.85
CA ASN A 46 -0.46 -13.35 -0.83
C ASN A 46 -1.17 -14.71 -0.69
N ASP A 47 -1.84 -15.15 -1.74
CA ASP A 47 -2.60 -16.39 -1.74
C ASP A 47 -1.66 -17.62 -1.84
N GLY A 48 -2.25 -18.80 -1.66
CA GLY A 48 -1.49 -20.06 -1.70
C GLY A 48 -0.77 -20.30 -3.03
N SER A 49 -1.27 -19.75 -4.14
CA SER A 49 -0.66 -19.88 -5.46
C SER A 49 0.67 -19.11 -5.55
N MET A 50 0.74 -17.90 -5.02
CA MET A 50 1.96 -17.09 -4.97
C MET A 50 3.03 -17.63 -4.01
N ARG A 51 2.65 -18.57 -3.14
CA ARG A 51 3.54 -19.28 -2.21
C ARG A 51 3.89 -20.70 -2.69
N ALA A 52 3.31 -21.15 -3.81
CA ALA A 52 3.46 -22.51 -4.28
C ALA A 52 4.92 -22.80 -4.66
N GLY A 53 5.45 -23.93 -4.16
CA GLY A 53 6.79 -24.41 -4.48
C GLY A 53 7.94 -23.87 -3.60
N GLY A 54 7.66 -23.01 -2.62
CA GLY A 54 8.69 -22.43 -1.76
C GLY A 54 8.43 -22.60 -0.26
N GLY A 55 9.50 -22.86 0.50
CA GLY A 55 9.47 -22.93 1.96
C GLY A 55 9.25 -21.57 2.62
N VAL A 56 9.60 -21.45 3.91
CA VAL A 56 9.42 -20.21 4.69
C VAL A 56 10.00 -18.97 3.99
N GLN A 57 11.17 -19.09 3.37
CA GLN A 57 11.78 -18.00 2.59
C GLN A 57 10.87 -17.43 1.49
N ALA A 58 10.12 -18.29 0.79
CA ALA A 58 9.21 -17.84 -0.26
C ALA A 58 7.97 -17.14 0.29
N ARG A 59 7.68 -17.29 1.59
CA ARG A 59 6.62 -16.56 2.28
C ARG A 59 7.08 -15.16 2.63
N ASP A 60 8.33 -15.02 3.06
CA ASP A 60 8.93 -13.74 3.43
C ASP A 60 9.26 -12.90 2.19
N ASP A 61 9.43 -13.52 1.01
CA ASP A 61 9.69 -12.78 -0.23
C ASP A 61 8.46 -12.64 -1.15
N VAL A 62 7.26 -13.00 -0.68
CA VAL A 62 6.05 -13.07 -1.54
C VAL A 62 5.71 -11.73 -2.18
N PHE A 63 5.73 -10.65 -1.40
CA PHE A 63 5.47 -9.30 -1.90
C PHE A 63 6.70 -8.73 -2.59
N ALA A 64 7.90 -8.91 -2.02
CA ALA A 64 9.15 -8.43 -2.58
C ALA A 64 9.38 -8.89 -4.03
N ARG A 65 9.08 -10.16 -4.35
CA ARG A 65 9.17 -10.67 -5.73
C ARG A 65 8.21 -9.97 -6.69
N GLN A 66 6.99 -9.68 -6.24
CA GLN A 66 6.01 -8.97 -7.06
C GLN A 66 6.42 -7.50 -7.25
N VAL A 67 6.90 -6.84 -6.19
CA VAL A 67 7.42 -5.47 -6.27
C VAL A 67 8.62 -5.40 -7.22
N ARG A 68 9.56 -6.34 -7.17
CA ARG A 68 10.64 -6.40 -8.16
C ARG A 68 10.13 -6.70 -9.57
N ALA A 69 9.14 -7.56 -9.73
CA ALA A 69 8.66 -7.88 -11.08
C ALA A 69 7.87 -6.72 -11.71
N LEU A 70 7.13 -5.96 -10.90
CA LEU A 70 6.16 -4.98 -11.36
C LEU A 70 6.62 -3.53 -11.13
N GLY A 71 7.40 -3.22 -10.11
CA GLY A 71 7.72 -1.84 -9.73
C GLY A 71 8.66 -1.11 -10.68
N HIS A 72 8.36 0.17 -10.91
CA HIS A 72 9.18 1.17 -11.61
C HIS A 72 9.37 2.41 -10.74
N GLY A 73 10.35 3.28 -11.02
CA GLY A 73 10.70 4.42 -10.16
C GLY A 73 9.58 5.45 -9.95
N ASP A 74 8.64 5.60 -10.90
CA ASP A 74 7.49 6.50 -10.75
C ASP A 74 6.31 5.84 -10.01
N ASP A 75 6.42 4.56 -9.65
CA ASP A 75 5.40 3.83 -8.92
C ASP A 75 5.48 4.09 -7.41
N ILE A 76 4.35 3.93 -6.72
CA ILE A 76 4.27 4.00 -5.26
C ILE A 76 3.93 2.63 -4.71
N LEU A 77 4.59 2.24 -3.61
CA LEU A 77 4.18 1.11 -2.80
C LEU A 77 3.38 1.58 -1.58
N LEU A 78 2.11 1.21 -1.50
CA LEU A 78 1.30 1.35 -0.29
C LEU A 78 1.40 0.07 0.55
N VAL A 79 1.98 0.19 1.75
CA VAL A 79 2.10 -0.91 2.73
C VAL A 79 1.16 -0.67 3.90
N ILE A 80 0.29 -1.64 4.19
CA ILE A 80 -0.70 -1.56 5.27
C ILE A 80 -0.41 -2.62 6.32
N SER A 81 -0.09 -2.21 7.54
CA SER A 81 0.15 -3.14 8.66
C SER A 81 -0.56 -2.67 9.93
N ALA A 82 -1.50 -3.46 10.43
CA ALA A 82 -2.25 -3.09 11.64
C ALA A 82 -1.46 -3.29 12.94
N HIS A 83 -0.33 -3.99 12.86
CA HIS A 83 0.47 -4.43 14.01
C HIS A 83 1.95 -4.45 13.64
N ASP A 84 2.74 -5.30 14.31
CA ASP A 84 4.13 -5.51 13.93
C ASP A 84 4.21 -6.05 12.50
N ALA A 85 5.03 -5.40 11.70
CA ALA A 85 5.24 -5.75 10.32
C ALA A 85 5.74 -7.18 10.18
N THR A 86 5.11 -7.95 9.30
CA THR A 86 5.65 -9.25 8.92
C THR A 86 6.95 -9.07 8.12
N PRO A 87 7.88 -10.05 8.15
CA PRO A 87 9.09 -10.02 7.32
C PRO A 87 8.77 -9.80 5.83
N ALA A 88 7.60 -10.28 5.38
CA ALA A 88 7.12 -10.08 4.03
C ALA A 88 6.86 -8.62 3.64
N LEU A 89 6.33 -7.81 4.57
CA LEU A 89 6.11 -6.38 4.32
C LEU A 89 7.43 -5.61 4.35
N VAL A 90 8.32 -5.94 5.29
CA VAL A 90 9.66 -5.32 5.36
C VAL A 90 10.46 -5.62 4.07
N ALA A 91 10.42 -6.86 3.59
CA ALA A 91 11.04 -7.23 2.32
C ALA A 91 10.41 -6.50 1.12
N ALA A 92 9.11 -6.21 1.16
CA ALA A 92 8.44 -5.43 0.12
C ALA A 92 8.94 -3.98 0.08
N VAL A 93 9.12 -3.35 1.24
CA VAL A 93 9.68 -2.00 1.38
C VAL A 93 11.10 -1.96 0.82
N GLY A 94 11.96 -2.91 1.21
CA GLY A 94 13.31 -2.99 0.66
C GLY A 94 13.32 -3.18 -0.87
N ALA A 95 12.44 -4.02 -1.40
CA ALA A 95 12.29 -4.21 -2.84
C ALA A 95 11.76 -2.96 -3.58
N ALA A 96 10.93 -2.14 -2.92
CA ALA A 96 10.45 -0.88 -3.48
C ALA A 96 11.59 0.14 -3.56
N HIS A 97 12.41 0.24 -2.51
CA HIS A 97 13.60 1.11 -2.52
C HIS A 97 14.64 0.68 -3.56
N GLU A 98 14.86 -0.63 -3.75
CA GLU A 98 15.68 -1.17 -4.85
C GLU A 98 15.16 -0.74 -6.24
N ARG A 99 13.88 -0.40 -6.34
CA ARG A 99 13.20 0.05 -7.56
C ARG A 99 12.98 1.56 -7.62
N GLU A 100 13.59 2.31 -6.70
CA GLU A 100 13.47 3.77 -6.60
C GLU A 100 12.02 4.24 -6.37
N MET A 101 11.16 3.36 -5.88
CA MET A 101 9.76 3.67 -5.58
C MET A 101 9.64 4.40 -4.25
N ILE A 102 8.66 5.30 -4.16
CA ILE A 102 8.25 5.91 -2.90
C ILE A 102 7.35 4.95 -2.12
N VAL A 103 7.59 4.81 -0.81
CA VAL A 103 6.75 3.99 0.06
C VAL A 103 5.80 4.87 0.88
N VAL A 104 4.53 4.50 0.89
CA VAL A 104 3.53 5.02 1.84
C VAL A 104 3.17 3.91 2.80
N ALA A 105 3.53 4.08 4.07
CA ALA A 105 3.29 3.09 5.11
C ALA A 105 2.12 3.52 6.00
N LEU A 106 1.04 2.75 5.99
CA LEU A 106 -0.12 2.92 6.86
C LEU A 106 -0.05 1.90 8.00
N THR A 107 0.34 2.34 9.19
CA THR A 107 0.63 1.44 10.31
C THR A 107 -0.21 1.69 11.56
N GLY A 108 -0.37 0.66 12.40
CA GLY A 108 -0.81 0.80 13.79
C GLY A 108 0.34 0.80 14.80
N ALA A 109 0.01 0.96 16.09
CA ALA A 109 0.88 0.63 17.22
C ALA A 109 2.32 1.20 17.20
N GLY A 110 2.54 2.37 16.58
CA GLY A 110 3.87 3.00 16.49
C GLY A 110 4.74 2.53 15.33
N GLY A 111 4.21 1.69 14.43
CA GLY A 111 4.84 1.34 13.15
C GLY A 111 5.93 0.28 13.19
N GLY A 112 6.40 -0.12 14.36
CA GLY A 112 7.29 -1.28 14.56
C GLY A 112 8.49 -1.29 13.61
N GLN A 113 8.83 -2.48 13.07
CA GLN A 113 9.93 -2.65 12.11
C GLN A 113 9.73 -1.91 10.79
N LEU A 114 8.48 -1.71 10.35
CA LEU A 114 8.19 -0.94 9.14
C LEU A 114 8.70 0.50 9.27
N SER A 115 8.43 1.17 10.39
CA SER A 115 8.87 2.55 10.62
C SER A 115 10.40 2.72 10.52
N GLN A 116 11.15 1.72 10.96
CA GLN A 116 12.62 1.71 10.91
C GLN A 116 13.18 1.45 9.50
N SER A 117 12.34 0.90 8.62
CA SER A 117 12.72 0.57 7.25
C SER A 117 12.41 1.70 6.28
N LEU A 118 11.70 2.75 6.71
CA LEU A 118 11.37 3.90 5.88
C LEU A 118 12.55 4.86 5.75
N VAL A 119 12.65 5.49 4.58
CA VAL A 119 13.66 6.52 4.29
C VAL A 119 13.00 7.91 4.21
N ASP A 120 13.80 8.96 4.07
CA ASP A 120 13.33 10.36 4.11
C ASP A 120 12.30 10.72 3.03
N THR A 121 12.25 9.96 1.93
CA THR A 121 11.27 10.16 0.84
C THR A 121 9.93 9.46 1.10
N ASP A 122 9.87 8.59 2.11
CA ASP A 122 8.68 7.80 2.40
C ASP A 122 7.72 8.56 3.31
N ILE A 123 6.45 8.14 3.26
CA ILE A 123 5.38 8.76 4.05
C ILE A 123 4.89 7.74 5.07
N HIS A 124 5.02 8.07 6.35
CA HIS A 124 4.52 7.25 7.45
C HIS A 124 3.21 7.80 8.01
N ILE A 125 2.11 7.09 7.78
CA ILE A 125 0.80 7.37 8.39
C ILE A 125 0.59 6.37 9.53
N CYS A 126 0.96 6.77 10.74
CA CYS A 126 0.77 5.95 11.92
C CYS A 126 -0.53 6.30 12.65
N VAL A 127 -1.44 5.33 12.73
CA VAL A 127 -2.66 5.44 13.51
C VAL A 127 -2.32 5.46 15.01
N PRO A 128 -2.79 6.46 15.78
CA PRO A 128 -2.48 6.60 17.20
C PRO A 128 -3.36 5.69 18.08
N ALA A 129 -3.39 4.39 17.76
CA ALA A 129 -4.16 3.39 18.47
C ALA A 129 -3.35 2.12 18.70
N GLN A 130 -3.56 1.51 19.86
CA GLN A 130 -2.96 0.22 20.25
C GLN A 130 -3.94 -0.95 20.11
N ARG A 131 -5.26 -0.66 20.07
CA ARG A 131 -6.29 -1.68 19.93
C ARG A 131 -6.48 -2.05 18.45
N HIS A 132 -6.24 -3.30 18.10
CA HIS A 132 -6.36 -3.80 16.72
C HIS A 132 -7.64 -3.36 16.00
N ALA A 133 -8.81 -3.52 16.64
CA ALA A 133 -10.08 -3.10 16.03
C ALA A 133 -10.11 -1.60 15.66
N ARG A 134 -9.56 -0.73 16.54
CA ARG A 134 -9.47 0.70 16.27
C ARG A 134 -8.46 1.02 15.19
N VAL A 135 -7.35 0.28 15.13
CA VAL A 135 -6.37 0.41 14.06
C VAL A 135 -7.01 0.10 12.72
N HIS A 136 -7.68 -1.06 12.57
CA HIS A 136 -8.33 -1.43 11.31
C HIS A 136 -9.39 -0.41 10.87
N GLU A 137 -10.22 0.10 11.78
CA GLU A 137 -11.23 1.12 11.46
C GLU A 137 -10.60 2.42 10.98
N LEU A 138 -9.53 2.88 11.64
CA LEU A 138 -8.83 4.10 11.26
C LEU A 138 -8.01 3.93 9.98
N GLN A 139 -7.46 2.74 9.73
CA GLN A 139 -6.82 2.41 8.46
C GLN A 139 -7.83 2.42 7.31
N LEU A 140 -9.01 1.85 7.51
CA LEU A 140 -10.10 1.91 6.54
C LEU A 140 -10.53 3.35 6.26
N LEU A 141 -10.72 4.15 7.31
CA LEU A 141 -11.02 5.58 7.17
C LEU A 141 -9.91 6.30 6.39
N THR A 142 -8.65 6.05 6.72
CA THR A 142 -7.50 6.65 6.02
C THR A 142 -7.50 6.28 4.55
N ILE A 143 -7.77 5.02 4.22
CA ILE A 143 -7.90 4.54 2.83
C ILE A 143 -8.99 5.32 2.08
N HIS A 144 -10.16 5.50 2.70
CA HIS A 144 -11.24 6.30 2.10
C HIS A 144 -10.82 7.76 1.92
N CYS A 145 -10.19 8.39 2.91
CA CYS A 145 -9.69 9.76 2.78
C CYS A 145 -8.61 9.90 1.70
N LEU A 146 -7.75 8.89 1.50
CA LEU A 146 -6.77 8.89 0.41
C LEU A 146 -7.46 8.81 -0.95
N CYS A 147 -8.46 7.94 -1.11
CA CYS A 147 -9.24 7.84 -2.35
C CYS A 147 -9.98 9.16 -2.65
N ASP A 148 -10.68 9.70 -1.66
CA ASP A 148 -11.41 10.97 -1.75
C ASP A 148 -10.47 12.13 -2.12
N GLY A 149 -9.33 12.25 -1.43
CA GLY A 149 -8.33 13.28 -1.73
C GLY A 149 -7.73 13.15 -3.13
N ILE A 150 -7.48 11.92 -3.62
CA ILE A 150 -7.02 11.69 -5.00
C ILE A 150 -8.10 12.17 -5.99
N ASP A 151 -9.36 11.84 -5.75
CA ASP A 151 -10.48 12.22 -6.62
C ASP A 151 -10.70 13.73 -6.61
N ALA A 152 -10.63 14.39 -5.44
CA ALA A 152 -10.71 15.84 -5.31
C ALA A 152 -9.58 16.56 -6.06
N MET A 153 -8.35 16.03 -6.04
CA MET A 153 -7.25 16.60 -6.81
C MET A 153 -7.44 16.42 -8.34
N LEU A 154 -8.06 15.34 -8.78
CA LEU A 154 -8.32 15.06 -10.19
C LEU A 154 -9.52 15.83 -10.75
N LEU A 155 -10.56 16.02 -9.95
CA LEU A 155 -11.88 16.49 -10.39
C LEU A 155 -12.30 17.83 -9.77
N GLY A 156 -11.54 18.38 -8.82
CA GLY A 156 -11.90 19.53 -7.99
C GLY A 156 -12.71 19.13 -6.73
N GLU A 157 -12.78 20.00 -5.73
CA GLU A 157 -13.59 19.80 -4.51
C GLU A 157 -15.09 19.84 -4.82
N GLU A 158 -15.89 19.02 -4.13
CA GLU A 158 -17.35 19.15 -4.12
C GLU A 158 -17.76 20.20 -3.06
N ASP A 159 -18.67 21.11 -3.42
CA ASP A 159 -19.24 22.13 -2.51
C ASP A 159 -20.08 21.52 -1.37
#